data_AF-A0A1G6QT00-F1
#
_entry.id   AF-A0A1G6QT00-F1
#
_cell.length_a   1.000
_cell.length_b   1.000
_cell.length_c   1.000
_cell.angle_alpha   90.00
_cell.angle_beta   90.00
_cell.angle_gamma   90.00
#
_symmetry.space_group_name_H-M   'P 1'
#
loop_
_entity.id
_entity.type
_entity.pdbx_description
1 polymer ?
#
loop_
_entity_poly.entity_id
_entity_poly.type
_entity_poly.pdbx_seq_one_letter_code
_entity_poly.pdbx_strand_id
1 'polypeptide(L)'
;MSQATTLPRLLLSVSAALALVLGTPVAASAAAAPSAALAAAAPSAALAAAAPSAALAAAAPSAALAAAAPSADTTVTWSVKPADTAQGRDRPNYAYDLPPGGTVGDALYVANRSPQPITLTVYAADGFLTEDGALDILAGGVASTDLGSWVQIETAELTLDSGASAEVPFTIAVPADASPGDYAAGVVASMLVTADNGTITERRLGSRVHLRVQGDLAPALTVNDVAVDYHGTANPVEAGSATVTYTLTNTGNTRLDPNVDVALGGPFGLARVSAADDAPELLPGSSLQRTVEVASVVPLGLLAADVTATSQVVSRTLAGAEPSTLDPLVSAGSAATAAMPWTALAILAVLAAFVVWRIVAARRRKAAHARELAAAVAAARAEAAPATDAEPVPAGGVITDSPDTATRASRRDP
;
A
#
# COMPACT_ATOMS: atom_id res chain seq x y z
N MET A 1 13.24 -44.34 62.42
CA MET A 1 13.03 -45.37 61.38
C MET A 1 12.94 -44.62 60.06
N SER A 2 14.08 -44.31 59.44
CA SER A 2 14.84 -45.12 58.45
C SER A 2 14.56 -44.59 57.04
N GLN A 3 15.41 -43.66 56.58
CA GLN A 3 16.40 -43.85 55.48
C GLN A 3 15.76 -43.82 54.08
N ALA A 4 16.03 -42.87 53.17
CA ALA A 4 17.26 -42.22 52.69
C ALA A 4 18.01 -43.00 51.58
N THR A 5 17.92 -42.49 50.35
CA THR A 5 18.74 -42.81 49.15
C THR A 5 18.26 -41.91 47.97
N THR A 6 18.90 -41.86 46.79
CA THR A 6 20.15 -41.12 46.51
C THR A 6 20.06 -40.48 45.10
N LEU A 7 20.66 -39.30 44.90
CA LEU A 7 20.83 -38.60 43.60
C LEU A 7 22.23 -38.90 43.02
N PRO A 8 22.41 -38.97 41.69
CA PRO A 8 22.93 -37.83 40.89
C PRO A 8 22.31 -37.76 39.46
N ARG A 9 22.28 -36.67 38.69
CA ARG A 9 23.12 -35.46 38.47
C ARG A 9 24.31 -35.63 37.49
N LEU A 10 24.06 -35.44 36.19
CA LEU A 10 25.00 -35.13 35.08
C LEU A 10 24.14 -34.68 33.86
N LEU A 11 24.58 -33.85 32.89
CA LEU A 11 25.46 -32.67 32.86
C LEU A 11 25.25 -31.99 31.47
N LEU A 12 25.48 -30.68 31.34
CA LEU A 12 25.47 -29.99 30.02
C LEU A 12 26.61 -30.49 29.12
N SER A 13 26.38 -30.50 27.81
CA SER A 13 27.44 -30.15 26.84
C SER A 13 26.89 -29.65 25.51
N VAL A 14 27.36 -28.47 25.12
CA VAL A 14 27.23 -27.87 23.79
C VAL A 14 28.23 -28.53 22.85
N SER A 15 27.91 -28.66 21.56
CA SER A 15 28.92 -28.81 20.50
C SER A 15 28.40 -28.27 19.17
N ALA A 16 29.11 -27.27 18.65
CA ALA A 16 28.92 -26.72 17.31
C ALA A 16 30.18 -26.97 16.47
N ALA A 17 30.00 -27.48 15.26
CA ALA A 17 30.92 -27.46 14.11
C ALA A 17 30.14 -28.09 12.92
N LEU A 18 30.43 -27.82 11.64
CA LEU A 18 31.62 -27.23 11.03
C LEU A 18 31.21 -26.49 9.73
N ALA A 19 31.90 -25.41 9.40
CA ALA A 19 31.72 -24.69 8.14
C ALA A 19 32.51 -25.32 6.98
N LEU A 20 32.10 -25.05 5.74
CA LEU A 20 33.03 -25.04 4.61
C LEU A 20 32.69 -23.91 3.63
N VAL A 21 33.68 -23.07 3.35
CA VAL A 21 33.62 -21.94 2.40
C VAL A 21 34.80 -22.08 1.43
N LEU A 22 34.52 -22.02 0.12
CA LEU A 22 35.41 -21.70 -1.02
C LEU A 22 34.41 -21.28 -2.14
N GLY A 23 34.42 -20.05 -2.70
CA GLY A 23 35.45 -19.45 -3.56
C GLY A 23 35.23 -19.92 -5.01
N THR A 24 35.04 -19.10 -6.06
CA THR A 24 35.37 -17.68 -6.33
C THR A 24 34.43 -17.05 -7.40
N PRO A 25 34.46 -15.72 -7.67
CA PRO A 25 33.58 -15.05 -8.64
C PRO A 25 34.22 -14.77 -10.03
N VAL A 26 33.38 -14.47 -11.03
CA VAL A 26 33.73 -13.86 -12.33
C VAL A 26 32.88 -12.58 -12.53
N ALA A 27 33.37 -11.63 -13.34
CA ALA A 27 33.23 -10.19 -13.12
C ALA A 27 32.20 -9.43 -14.01
N ALA A 28 32.13 -8.11 -13.75
CA ALA A 28 31.58 -7.00 -14.56
C ALA A 28 30.05 -6.73 -14.50
N SER A 29 29.55 -5.48 -14.55
CA SER A 29 30.14 -4.13 -14.33
C SER A 29 29.01 -3.05 -14.32
N ALA A 30 29.35 -1.81 -13.95
CA ALA A 30 28.59 -0.54 -14.06
C ALA A 30 27.48 -0.25 -13.01
N ALA A 31 27.25 1.00 -12.54
CA ALA A 31 28.05 2.25 -12.55
C ALA A 31 27.43 3.32 -11.61
N ALA A 32 28.19 4.39 -11.29
CA ALA A 32 27.75 5.65 -10.62
C ALA A 32 27.29 5.53 -9.14
N ALA A 33 27.41 6.51 -8.24
CA ALA A 33 28.09 7.83 -8.18
C ALA A 33 28.41 8.17 -6.69
N PRO A 34 29.20 9.22 -6.33
CA PRO A 34 29.81 9.34 -5.00
C PRO A 34 28.98 10.13 -3.97
N SER A 35 29.36 10.02 -2.70
CA SER A 35 28.99 10.95 -1.62
C SER A 35 30.14 11.08 -0.61
N ALA A 36 30.52 12.32 -0.30
CA ALA A 36 31.47 12.69 0.75
C ALA A 36 30.80 13.83 1.55
N ALA A 37 30.41 13.57 2.80
CA ALA A 37 31.25 13.64 4.00
C ALA A 37 31.44 15.08 4.52
N LEU A 38 30.78 15.38 5.65
CA LEU A 38 31.16 16.48 6.52
C LEU A 38 31.12 15.98 7.97
N ALA A 39 32.23 16.18 8.67
CA ALA A 39 32.38 15.89 10.09
C ALA A 39 32.59 17.20 10.85
N ALA A 40 32.04 17.29 12.06
CA ALA A 40 32.39 18.33 13.01
C ALA A 40 32.37 17.73 14.43
N ALA A 41 33.53 17.70 15.08
CA ALA A 41 33.68 17.33 16.49
C ALA A 41 34.16 18.56 17.27
N ALA A 42 33.71 18.70 18.51
CA ALA A 42 34.10 19.79 19.41
C ALA A 42 34.51 19.21 20.78
N PRO A 43 35.62 19.66 21.38
CA PRO A 43 35.96 19.38 22.77
C PRO A 43 35.74 20.59 23.68
N SER A 44 35.47 20.31 24.96
CA SER A 44 35.39 21.30 26.05
C SER A 44 36.62 21.22 26.95
N ALA A 45 37.11 22.36 27.50
CA ALA A 45 37.36 22.58 28.94
C ALA A 45 38.46 23.63 29.29
N ALA A 46 38.23 24.28 30.45
CA ALA A 46 39.21 24.70 31.47
C ALA A 46 39.90 26.10 31.46
N LEU A 47 39.40 26.94 32.39
CA LEU A 47 40.10 27.73 33.43
C LEU A 47 41.13 28.87 33.13
N ALA A 48 40.77 30.05 33.69
CA ALA A 48 41.55 30.86 34.67
C ALA A 48 42.24 32.20 34.28
N ALA A 49 42.04 33.18 35.19
CA ALA A 49 42.92 34.26 35.63
C ALA A 49 43.10 35.59 34.83
N ALA A 50 42.48 36.65 35.38
CA ALA A 50 43.08 37.93 35.84
C ALA A 50 43.84 38.90 34.89
N ALA A 51 43.13 39.98 34.51
CA ALA A 51 43.53 41.40 34.67
C ALA A 51 44.77 41.94 33.85
N PRO A 52 45.13 43.25 33.89
CA PRO A 52 44.90 44.10 32.71
C PRO A 52 46.12 44.94 32.23
N SER A 53 45.92 45.70 31.15
CA SER A 53 46.57 46.99 30.77
C SER A 53 47.44 47.00 29.49
N ALA A 54 47.71 48.23 29.03
CA ALA A 54 48.60 48.68 27.96
C ALA A 54 48.05 48.64 26.52
N ALA A 55 47.66 49.83 26.04
CA ALA A 55 47.44 50.10 24.62
C ALA A 55 48.78 50.27 23.89
N LEU A 56 48.84 49.88 22.61
CA LEU A 56 49.76 50.45 21.64
C LEU A 56 49.07 50.46 20.25
N ALA A 57 49.15 51.58 19.54
CA ALA A 57 48.48 51.75 18.26
C ALA A 57 49.29 51.14 17.11
N ALA A 58 48.62 50.44 16.19
CA ALA A 58 49.16 50.03 14.90
C ALA A 58 48.14 50.35 13.81
N ALA A 59 48.52 51.17 12.83
CA ALA A 59 47.70 51.49 11.69
C ALA A 59 47.69 50.31 10.69
N ALA A 60 46.52 49.92 10.21
CA ALA A 60 46.34 48.90 9.19
C ALA A 60 45.57 49.48 7.99
N PRO A 61 45.85 49.04 6.74
CA PRO A 61 45.26 49.63 5.54
C PRO A 61 43.77 49.29 5.43
N SER A 62 42.97 50.29 5.04
CA SER A 62 41.55 50.10 4.78
C SER A 62 41.34 49.37 3.45
N ALA A 63 41.34 48.04 3.51
CA ALA A 63 40.86 47.20 2.42
C ALA A 63 39.33 47.36 2.37
N ALA A 64 38.85 48.19 1.43
CA ALA A 64 37.43 48.30 1.15
C ALA A 64 36.92 46.95 0.61
N LEU A 65 36.33 46.14 1.50
CA LEU A 65 35.48 45.04 1.06
C LEU A 65 34.30 45.68 0.33
N ALA A 66 34.32 45.60 -1.00
CA ALA A 66 33.11 45.64 -1.79
C ALA A 66 32.27 44.43 -1.34
N ALA A 67 31.39 44.65 -0.38
CA ALA A 67 30.38 43.68 -0.01
C ALA A 67 29.59 43.39 -1.30
N ALA A 68 29.75 42.17 -1.83
CA ALA A 68 28.86 41.69 -2.86
C ALA A 68 27.45 41.81 -2.29
N ALA A 69 26.63 42.69 -2.88
CA ALA A 69 25.24 42.79 -2.50
C ALA A 69 24.65 41.37 -2.64
N PRO A 70 23.95 40.84 -1.62
CA PRO A 70 23.28 39.57 -1.78
C PRO A 70 22.36 39.71 -2.99
N SER A 71 22.49 38.79 -3.95
CA SER A 71 21.51 38.63 -5.02
C SER A 71 20.15 38.61 -4.36
N ALA A 72 19.28 39.56 -4.72
CA ALA A 72 17.96 39.60 -4.16
C ALA A 72 17.18 38.40 -4.71
N ASP A 73 17.20 37.28 -3.97
CA ASP A 73 16.24 36.20 -4.14
C ASP A 73 14.86 36.84 -3.99
N THR A 74 14.23 37.15 -5.13
CA THR A 74 12.94 37.84 -5.24
C THR A 74 11.83 36.89 -4.84
N THR A 75 11.83 36.56 -3.55
CA THR A 75 10.93 35.61 -2.90
C THR A 75 9.55 36.25 -2.77
N VAL A 76 8.83 36.30 -3.89
CA VAL A 76 7.46 36.80 -3.95
C VAL A 76 6.60 35.97 -3.00
N THR A 77 6.00 36.64 -2.04
CA THR A 77 5.22 36.04 -0.95
C THR A 77 3.99 36.91 -0.73
N TRP A 78 2.82 36.29 -0.75
CA TRP A 78 1.57 36.93 -0.37
C TRP A 78 0.76 35.96 0.49
N SER A 79 -0.27 36.47 1.16
CA SER A 79 -1.20 35.68 1.96
C SER A 79 -2.63 36.02 1.56
N VAL A 80 -3.48 35.01 1.50
CA VAL A 80 -4.93 35.17 1.32
C VAL A 80 -5.68 34.58 2.51
N LYS A 81 -6.84 35.13 2.86
CA LYS A 81 -7.83 34.51 3.74
C LYS A 81 -9.23 35.04 3.40
N PRO A 82 -10.33 34.40 3.86
CA PRO A 82 -11.62 35.06 3.97
C PRO A 82 -11.50 36.38 4.73
N ALA A 83 -12.10 37.45 4.20
CA ALA A 83 -12.22 38.71 4.90
C ALA A 83 -13.18 38.59 6.09
N ASP A 84 -13.09 39.55 7.01
CA ASP A 84 -13.95 39.65 8.17
C ASP A 84 -15.21 40.45 7.78
N THR A 85 -16.31 39.75 7.46
CA THR A 85 -17.53 40.34 6.89
C THR A 85 -18.77 40.01 7.71
N ALA A 86 -19.95 40.37 7.22
CA ALA A 86 -21.23 39.94 7.81
C ALA A 86 -21.39 38.41 7.89
N GLN A 87 -20.63 37.66 7.08
CA GLN A 87 -20.61 36.19 7.05
C GLN A 87 -19.71 35.57 8.14
N GLY A 88 -19.00 36.39 8.92
CA GLY A 88 -18.16 35.97 10.05
C GLY A 88 -16.72 36.48 9.96
N ARG A 89 -15.95 36.21 11.02
CA ARG A 89 -14.57 36.66 11.22
C ARG A 89 -13.62 35.48 11.41
N ASP A 90 -12.35 35.67 11.03
CA ASP A 90 -11.27 34.67 11.20
C ASP A 90 -11.60 33.28 10.66
N ARG A 91 -12.38 33.23 9.58
CA ARG A 91 -12.84 31.99 8.94
C ARG A 91 -11.70 31.34 8.16
N PRO A 92 -11.51 30.00 8.24
CA PRO A 92 -10.44 29.33 7.48
C PRO A 92 -10.80 29.16 6.00
N ASN A 93 -12.09 29.03 5.68
CA ASN A 93 -12.65 28.84 4.34
C ASN A 93 -14.07 29.44 4.32
N TYR A 94 -14.71 29.48 3.15
CA TYR A 94 -16.10 29.89 3.01
C TYR A 94 -17.03 28.66 3.05
N ALA A 95 -18.16 28.79 3.75
CA ALA A 95 -19.23 27.80 3.78
C ALA A 95 -20.58 28.51 3.76
N TYR A 96 -21.46 28.14 2.83
CA TYR A 96 -22.78 28.76 2.66
C TYR A 96 -23.89 27.70 2.51
N ASP A 97 -25.10 28.09 2.89
CA ASP A 97 -26.34 27.32 2.71
C ASP A 97 -27.35 28.31 2.10
N LEU A 98 -27.72 28.10 0.84
CA LEU A 98 -28.57 29.02 0.05
C LEU A 98 -29.67 28.26 -0.69
N PRO A 99 -30.89 28.83 -0.80
CA PRO A 99 -31.89 28.29 -1.72
C PRO A 99 -31.49 28.51 -3.18
N PRO A 100 -32.06 27.75 -4.15
CA PRO A 100 -32.01 28.10 -5.56
C PRO A 100 -32.44 29.55 -5.81
N GLY A 101 -31.71 30.29 -6.65
CA GLY A 101 -31.92 31.73 -6.85
C GLY A 101 -31.37 32.62 -5.72
N GLY A 102 -30.79 32.04 -4.67
CA GLY A 102 -30.20 32.77 -3.54
C GLY A 102 -28.88 33.47 -3.89
N THR A 103 -28.57 34.55 -3.18
CA THR A 103 -27.33 35.31 -3.35
C THR A 103 -26.62 35.56 -2.02
N VAL A 104 -25.29 35.56 -2.03
CA VAL A 104 -24.46 35.97 -0.90
C VAL A 104 -23.28 36.81 -1.38
N GLY A 105 -23.00 37.92 -0.68
CA GLY A 105 -21.80 38.73 -0.87
C GLY A 105 -20.80 38.49 0.25
N ASP A 106 -19.52 38.42 -0.12
CA ASP A 106 -18.39 38.28 0.81
C ASP A 106 -17.10 38.86 0.17
N ALA A 107 -15.94 38.74 0.81
CA ALA A 107 -14.68 39.23 0.24
C ALA A 107 -13.47 38.34 0.57
N LEU A 108 -12.50 38.32 -0.34
CA LEU A 108 -11.18 37.73 -0.15
C LEU A 108 -10.20 38.81 0.34
N TYR A 109 -9.63 38.64 1.53
CA TYR A 109 -8.53 39.48 2.00
C TYR A 109 -7.21 39.00 1.41
N VAL A 110 -6.49 39.89 0.75
CA VAL A 110 -5.20 39.62 0.10
C VAL A 110 -4.15 40.60 0.64
N ALA A 111 -3.00 40.09 1.08
CA ALA A 111 -1.90 40.91 1.59
C ALA A 111 -0.57 40.55 0.94
N ASN A 112 0.13 41.56 0.41
CA ASN A 112 1.49 41.44 -0.08
C ASN A 112 2.44 41.32 1.12
N ARG A 113 3.25 40.25 1.15
CA ARG A 113 4.27 39.99 2.18
C ARG A 113 5.69 40.09 1.63
N SER A 114 5.83 40.47 0.36
CA SER A 114 7.10 40.66 -0.33
C SER A 114 7.57 42.12 -0.27
N PRO A 115 8.88 42.39 -0.44
CA PRO A 115 9.45 43.74 -0.42
C PRO A 115 9.26 44.51 -1.74
N GLN A 116 8.49 43.97 -2.69
CA GLN A 116 8.26 44.54 -4.02
C GLN A 116 6.74 44.64 -4.27
N PRO A 117 6.27 45.53 -5.17
CA PRO A 117 4.88 45.50 -5.61
C PRO A 117 4.56 44.18 -6.33
N ILE A 118 3.34 43.68 -6.15
CA ILE A 118 2.83 42.48 -6.81
C ILE A 118 1.55 42.77 -7.57
N THR A 119 1.37 42.14 -8.73
CA THR A 119 0.10 42.13 -9.47
C THR A 119 -0.44 40.71 -9.46
N LEU A 120 -1.68 40.55 -9.03
CA LEU A 120 -2.38 39.29 -8.84
C LEU A 120 -3.65 39.27 -9.68
N THR A 121 -3.93 38.14 -10.32
CA THR A 121 -5.23 37.88 -10.95
C THR A 121 -6.11 37.16 -9.94
N VAL A 122 -7.29 37.70 -9.65
CA VAL A 122 -8.28 37.12 -8.74
C VAL A 122 -9.47 36.60 -9.53
N TYR A 123 -9.77 35.31 -9.37
CA TYR A 123 -10.91 34.63 -10.02
C TYR A 123 -11.49 33.58 -9.08
N ALA A 124 -12.64 33.05 -9.45
CA ALA A 124 -13.18 31.83 -8.88
C ALA A 124 -13.19 30.73 -9.93
N ALA A 125 -13.08 29.48 -9.50
CA ALA A 125 -13.25 28.32 -10.35
C ALA A 125 -13.74 27.11 -9.55
N ASP A 126 -14.28 26.10 -10.24
CA ASP A 126 -14.76 24.86 -9.61
C ASP A 126 -13.65 24.10 -8.88
N GLY A 127 -14.05 23.44 -7.80
CA GLY A 127 -13.21 22.55 -7.02
C GLY A 127 -13.38 21.11 -7.47
N PHE A 128 -12.28 20.40 -7.67
CA PHE A 128 -12.24 19.00 -8.07
C PHE A 128 -11.31 18.21 -7.15
N LEU A 129 -11.48 16.89 -7.15
CA LEU A 129 -10.62 15.99 -6.37
C LEU A 129 -9.43 15.52 -7.22
N THR A 130 -8.21 15.61 -6.69
CA THR A 130 -7.02 15.02 -7.31
C THR A 130 -7.01 13.49 -7.16
N GLU A 131 -6.12 12.80 -7.87
CA GLU A 131 -5.93 11.34 -7.76
C GLU A 131 -5.58 10.89 -6.34
N ASP A 132 -4.88 11.72 -5.56
CA ASP A 132 -4.56 11.47 -4.15
C ASP A 132 -5.73 11.76 -3.19
N GLY A 133 -6.85 12.28 -3.69
CA GLY A 133 -8.02 12.65 -2.88
C GLY A 133 -7.95 14.03 -2.25
N ALA A 134 -7.11 14.94 -2.75
CA ALA A 134 -7.05 16.33 -2.27
C ALA A 134 -7.97 17.24 -3.08
N LEU A 135 -8.67 18.18 -2.42
CA LEU A 135 -9.44 19.22 -3.11
C LEU A 135 -8.50 20.30 -3.68
N ASP A 136 -8.47 20.41 -5.01
CA ASP A 136 -7.79 21.44 -5.80
C ASP A 136 -8.80 22.23 -6.67
N ILE A 137 -8.39 23.36 -7.25
CA ILE A 137 -9.24 24.33 -7.94
C ILE A 137 -8.80 24.48 -9.41
N LEU A 138 -9.74 24.42 -10.36
CA LEU A 138 -9.45 24.45 -11.81
C LEU A 138 -8.54 25.63 -12.22
N ALA A 139 -7.68 25.39 -13.21
CA ALA A 139 -6.68 26.33 -13.72
C ALA A 139 -7.28 27.66 -14.25
N GLY A 140 -6.53 28.76 -14.18
CA GLY A 140 -6.99 30.05 -14.71
C GLY A 140 -7.29 29.95 -16.21
N GLY A 141 -8.50 30.33 -16.63
CA GLY A 141 -8.93 30.20 -18.03
C GLY A 141 -9.54 28.84 -18.41
N VAL A 142 -9.59 27.86 -17.50
CA VAL A 142 -10.46 26.69 -17.65
C VAL A 142 -11.89 27.09 -17.28
N ALA A 143 -12.84 26.78 -18.15
CA ALA A 143 -14.25 27.08 -17.90
C ALA A 143 -14.78 26.26 -16.72
N SER A 144 -15.43 26.93 -15.78
CA SER A 144 -16.22 26.30 -14.71
C SER A 144 -17.65 26.09 -15.17
N THR A 145 -18.28 25.01 -14.72
CA THR A 145 -19.68 24.61 -15.00
C THR A 145 -20.59 24.73 -13.79
N ASP A 146 -20.01 24.72 -12.59
CA ASP A 146 -20.74 24.62 -11.32
C ASP A 146 -20.50 25.88 -10.48
N LEU A 147 -20.28 25.74 -9.16
CA LEU A 147 -20.22 26.84 -8.20
C LEU A 147 -19.21 27.94 -8.57
N GLY A 148 -18.08 27.60 -9.19
CA GLY A 148 -17.10 28.57 -9.68
C GLY A 148 -17.65 29.51 -10.73
N SER A 149 -18.59 29.04 -11.57
CA SER A 149 -19.29 29.88 -12.55
C SER A 149 -20.32 30.82 -11.91
N TRP A 150 -20.79 30.49 -10.70
CA TRP A 150 -21.78 31.27 -9.96
C TRP A 150 -21.16 32.42 -9.17
N VAL A 151 -19.83 32.49 -9.06
CA VAL A 151 -19.11 33.56 -8.36
C VAL A 151 -18.69 34.66 -9.33
N GLN A 152 -19.04 35.91 -9.01
CA GLN A 152 -18.57 37.11 -9.70
C GLN A 152 -17.59 37.86 -8.79
N ILE A 153 -16.34 38.01 -9.24
CA ILE A 153 -15.30 38.82 -8.59
C ILE A 153 -15.44 40.27 -9.07
N GLU A 154 -15.46 41.24 -8.15
CA GLU A 154 -15.61 42.66 -8.51
C GLU A 154 -14.33 43.24 -9.14
N THR A 155 -13.16 42.89 -8.59
CA THR A 155 -11.84 43.35 -9.06
C THR A 155 -10.97 42.15 -9.42
N ALA A 156 -10.93 41.80 -10.70
CA ALA A 156 -10.21 40.62 -11.19
C ALA A 156 -8.68 40.80 -11.32
N GLU A 157 -8.18 42.04 -11.33
CA GLU A 157 -6.74 42.36 -11.34
C GLU A 157 -6.42 43.29 -10.18
N LEU A 158 -5.53 42.84 -9.29
CA LEU A 158 -5.18 43.53 -8.05
C LEU A 158 -3.68 43.78 -8.00
N THR A 159 -3.28 45.06 -8.01
CA THR A 159 -1.88 45.46 -7.74
C THR A 159 -1.76 45.94 -6.29
N LEU A 160 -0.80 45.39 -5.54
CA LEU A 160 -0.50 45.73 -4.15
C LEU A 160 0.96 46.13 -3.99
N ASP A 161 1.21 47.32 -3.46
CA ASP A 161 2.54 47.75 -3.01
C ASP A 161 3.12 46.82 -1.93
N SER A 162 4.42 46.93 -1.70
CA SER A 162 5.13 46.19 -0.63
C SER A 162 4.46 46.38 0.73
N GLY A 163 3.97 45.30 1.33
CA GLY A 163 3.28 45.31 2.62
C GLY A 163 1.82 45.79 2.59
N ALA A 164 1.29 46.19 1.44
CA ALA A 164 -0.11 46.59 1.29
C ALA A 164 -1.07 45.38 1.32
N SER A 165 -2.34 45.65 1.59
CA SER A 165 -3.42 44.66 1.54
C SER A 165 -4.70 45.29 0.99
N ALA A 166 -5.55 44.46 0.40
CA ALA A 166 -6.89 44.82 -0.04
C ALA A 166 -7.88 43.70 0.27
N GLU A 167 -9.15 44.07 0.38
CA GLU A 167 -10.27 43.13 0.32
C GLU A 167 -10.84 43.18 -1.10
N VAL A 168 -11.02 42.01 -1.71
CA VAL A 168 -11.60 41.86 -3.05
C VAL A 168 -13.00 41.30 -2.88
N PRO A 169 -14.06 42.12 -3.05
CA PRO A 169 -15.43 41.64 -2.94
C PRO A 169 -15.78 40.66 -4.04
N PHE A 170 -16.65 39.72 -3.70
CA PHE A 170 -17.30 38.84 -4.65
C PHE A 170 -18.75 38.56 -4.25
N THR A 171 -19.57 38.21 -5.24
CA THR A 171 -20.94 37.74 -5.05
C THR A 171 -21.05 36.32 -5.57
N ILE A 172 -21.76 35.46 -4.86
CA ILE A 172 -22.21 34.17 -5.38
C ILE A 172 -23.71 34.29 -5.66
N ALA A 173 -24.13 33.97 -6.87
CA ALA A 173 -25.52 33.95 -7.30
C ALA A 173 -25.90 32.54 -7.76
N VAL A 174 -26.59 31.80 -6.89
CA VAL A 174 -27.06 30.43 -7.19
C VAL A 174 -28.15 30.50 -8.27
N PRO A 175 -28.04 29.75 -9.38
CA PRO A 175 -29.10 29.68 -10.39
C PRO A 175 -30.46 29.28 -9.80
N ALA A 176 -31.55 29.77 -10.39
CA ALA A 176 -32.91 29.45 -9.94
C ALA A 176 -33.31 27.98 -10.22
N ASP A 177 -32.61 27.35 -11.17
CA ASP A 177 -32.71 25.95 -11.59
C ASP A 177 -31.55 25.08 -11.07
N ALA A 178 -30.72 25.60 -10.16
CA ALA A 178 -29.67 24.83 -9.52
C ALA A 178 -30.26 23.63 -8.75
N SER A 179 -29.74 22.43 -9.02
CA SER A 179 -30.14 21.23 -8.31
C SER A 179 -29.76 21.31 -6.82
N PRO A 180 -30.59 20.79 -5.90
CA PRO A 180 -30.20 20.63 -4.50
C PRO A 180 -28.94 19.76 -4.38
N GLY A 181 -28.06 20.09 -3.45
CA GLY A 181 -26.80 19.38 -3.25
C GLY A 181 -25.66 20.24 -2.73
N ASP A 182 -24.49 19.63 -2.56
CA ASP A 182 -23.24 20.30 -2.19
C ASP A 182 -22.37 20.57 -3.43
N TYR A 183 -21.81 21.78 -3.48
CA TYR A 183 -20.90 22.20 -4.52
C TYR A 183 -19.60 22.73 -3.91
N ALA A 184 -18.49 22.58 -4.65
CA ALA A 184 -17.16 23.02 -4.24
C ALA A 184 -16.54 23.94 -5.30
N ALA A 185 -15.88 24.99 -4.83
CA ALA A 185 -15.14 25.95 -5.64
C ALA A 185 -13.99 26.53 -4.81
N GLY A 186 -13.24 27.45 -5.39
CA GLY A 186 -12.28 28.28 -4.65
C GLY A 186 -12.22 29.68 -5.22
N VAL A 187 -12.03 30.67 -4.35
CA VAL A 187 -11.64 32.03 -4.74
C VAL A 187 -10.13 32.12 -4.60
N VAL A 188 -9.44 32.41 -5.68
CA VAL A 188 -7.98 32.27 -5.81
C VAL A 188 -7.36 33.57 -6.29
N ALA A 189 -6.26 33.97 -5.66
CA ALA A 189 -5.36 34.98 -6.17
C ALA A 189 -4.11 34.29 -6.75
N SER A 190 -3.83 34.49 -8.03
CA SER A 190 -2.71 33.88 -8.74
C SER A 190 -1.73 34.90 -9.32
N MET A 191 -0.51 34.43 -9.58
CA MET A 191 0.54 35.16 -10.26
C MET A 191 1.31 34.22 -11.20
N LEU A 192 1.56 34.65 -12.44
CA LEU A 192 2.51 33.99 -13.32
C LEU A 192 3.93 34.45 -12.94
N VAL A 193 4.80 33.50 -12.60
CA VAL A 193 6.21 33.74 -12.29
C VAL A 193 7.08 33.10 -13.36
N THR A 194 7.91 33.91 -14.02
CA THR A 194 8.92 33.43 -14.97
C THR A 194 10.23 33.19 -14.23
N ALA A 195 10.72 31.96 -14.23
CA ALA A 195 12.02 31.58 -13.68
C ALA A 195 13.17 31.94 -14.64
N ASP A 196 14.40 32.02 -14.13
CA ASP A 196 15.61 32.40 -14.89
C ASP A 196 15.89 31.51 -16.13
N ASN A 197 15.38 30.27 -16.11
CA ASN A 197 15.48 29.33 -17.23
C ASN A 197 14.38 29.53 -18.31
N GLY A 198 13.55 30.57 -18.19
CA GLY A 198 12.42 30.87 -19.08
C GLY A 198 11.14 30.06 -18.82
N THR A 199 11.09 29.23 -17.77
CA THR A 199 9.88 28.48 -17.40
C THR A 199 8.88 29.42 -16.74
N ILE A 200 7.62 29.40 -17.19
CA ILE A 200 6.53 30.18 -16.60
C ILE A 200 5.69 29.24 -15.73
N THR A 201 5.53 29.59 -14.45
CA THR A 201 4.75 28.82 -13.47
C THR A 201 3.67 29.71 -12.87
N GLU A 202 2.41 29.27 -12.89
CA GLU A 202 1.34 29.93 -12.14
C GLU A 202 1.43 29.54 -10.66
N ARG A 203 1.70 30.52 -9.78
CA ARG A 203 1.61 30.35 -8.33
C ARG A 203 0.26 30.82 -7.84
N ARG A 204 -0.44 29.99 -7.06
CA ARG A 204 -1.86 30.14 -6.76
C ARG A 204 -2.06 30.01 -5.24
N LEU A 205 -2.76 30.95 -4.63
CA LEU A 205 -3.22 30.87 -3.24
C LEU A 205 -4.69 31.28 -3.18
N GLY A 206 -5.52 30.45 -2.56
CA GLY A 206 -6.96 30.69 -2.47
C GLY A 206 -7.57 30.14 -1.19
N SER A 207 -8.87 30.35 -1.05
CA SER A 207 -9.68 29.76 0.02
C SER A 207 -10.84 28.98 -0.58
N ARG A 208 -11.13 27.81 -0.02
CA ARG A 208 -12.18 26.91 -0.51
C ARG A 208 -13.54 27.53 -0.25
N VAL A 209 -14.47 27.31 -1.17
CA VAL A 209 -15.88 27.64 -1.05
C VAL A 209 -16.66 26.33 -1.08
N HIS A 210 -17.40 26.05 -0.02
CA HIS A 210 -18.42 25.00 -0.02
C HIS A 210 -19.80 25.65 0.03
N LEU A 211 -20.70 25.25 -0.85
CA LEU A 211 -22.06 25.77 -0.87
C LEU A 211 -23.05 24.60 -0.93
N ARG A 212 -24.00 24.57 -0.02
CA ARG A 212 -25.17 23.68 -0.09
C ARG A 212 -26.35 24.43 -0.70
N VAL A 213 -26.86 23.94 -1.82
CA VAL A 213 -28.13 24.36 -2.40
C VAL A 213 -29.26 23.62 -1.68
N GLN A 214 -30.21 24.37 -1.10
CA GLN A 214 -31.30 23.81 -0.31
C GLN A 214 -32.27 22.98 -1.17
N GLY A 215 -32.74 21.88 -0.59
CA GLY A 215 -33.75 20.99 -1.17
C GLY A 215 -33.50 19.54 -0.72
N ASP A 216 -33.98 18.58 -1.49
CA ASP A 216 -33.89 17.17 -1.15
C ASP A 216 -32.45 16.64 -1.32
N LEU A 217 -31.88 16.18 -0.21
CA LEU A 217 -30.55 15.55 -0.19
C LEU A 217 -30.69 14.05 -0.50
N ALA A 218 -29.97 13.61 -1.51
CA ALA A 218 -29.88 12.23 -1.98
C ALA A 218 -28.40 11.78 -1.91
N PRO A 219 -27.86 11.50 -0.72
CA PRO A 219 -26.54 10.93 -0.58
C PRO A 219 -26.50 9.52 -1.20
N ALA A 220 -25.42 9.17 -1.90
CA ALA A 220 -25.19 7.82 -2.40
C ALA A 220 -23.68 7.56 -2.57
N LEU A 221 -23.22 6.40 -2.08
CA LEU A 221 -21.84 5.93 -2.18
C LEU A 221 -21.81 4.58 -2.89
N THR A 222 -20.78 4.34 -3.69
CA THR A 222 -20.56 3.05 -4.34
C THR A 222 -19.10 2.62 -4.23
N VAL A 223 -18.87 1.36 -3.84
CA VAL A 223 -17.56 0.69 -3.86
C VAL A 223 -17.50 -0.23 -5.08
N ASN A 224 -16.63 0.07 -6.04
CA ASN A 224 -16.45 -0.66 -7.29
C ASN A 224 -14.98 -1.09 -7.48
N ASP A 225 -14.73 -1.84 -8.57
CA ASP A 225 -13.39 -2.21 -9.06
C ASP A 225 -12.45 -2.82 -8.00
N VAL A 226 -13.03 -3.57 -7.05
CA VAL A 226 -12.25 -4.26 -6.02
C VAL A 226 -11.34 -5.29 -6.68
N ALA A 227 -10.05 -5.17 -6.44
CA ALA A 227 -9.00 -6.07 -6.87
C ALA A 227 -8.09 -6.40 -5.68
N VAL A 228 -7.56 -7.62 -5.64
CA VAL A 228 -6.65 -8.06 -4.58
C VAL A 228 -5.48 -8.83 -5.20
N ASP A 229 -4.26 -8.39 -4.88
CA ASP A 229 -3.01 -9.04 -5.24
C ASP A 229 -2.31 -9.56 -3.98
N TYR A 230 -1.74 -10.76 -4.03
CA TYR A 230 -1.19 -11.45 -2.85
C TYR A 230 0.34 -11.61 -2.92
N HIS A 231 1.02 -11.02 -1.94
CA HIS A 231 2.48 -11.02 -1.80
C HIS A 231 2.91 -12.13 -0.84
N GLY A 232 3.09 -13.33 -1.40
CA GLY A 232 3.56 -14.50 -0.65
C GLY A 232 5.04 -14.44 -0.28
N THR A 233 5.41 -15.10 0.83
CA THR A 233 6.81 -15.21 1.27
C THR A 233 7.46 -16.53 0.84
N ALA A 234 8.80 -16.55 0.83
CA ALA A 234 9.54 -17.79 0.62
C ALA A 234 9.54 -18.73 1.86
N ASN A 235 9.12 -18.23 3.02
CA ASN A 235 9.13 -18.95 4.29
C ASN A 235 7.77 -19.64 4.51
N PRO A 236 7.70 -20.99 4.52
CA PRO A 236 6.44 -21.73 4.53
C PRO A 236 5.62 -21.60 5.84
N VAL A 237 6.14 -20.90 6.86
CA VAL A 237 5.49 -20.68 8.16
C VAL A 237 5.12 -19.20 8.38
N GLU A 238 5.53 -18.31 7.47
CA GLU A 238 5.35 -16.87 7.60
C GLU A 238 4.17 -16.39 6.75
N ALA A 239 3.36 -15.50 7.31
CA ALA A 239 2.26 -14.88 6.59
C ALA A 239 2.78 -13.88 5.53
N GLY A 240 2.05 -13.75 4.42
CA GLY A 240 2.32 -12.73 3.41
C GLY A 240 1.70 -11.37 3.74
N SER A 241 1.76 -10.46 2.78
CA SER A 241 0.85 -9.32 2.71
C SER A 241 -0.02 -9.42 1.46
N ALA A 242 -0.98 -8.51 1.32
CA ALA A 242 -1.76 -8.36 0.10
C ALA A 242 -2.06 -6.89 -0.13
N THR A 243 -2.12 -6.51 -1.39
CA THR A 243 -2.52 -5.17 -1.83
C THR A 243 -3.95 -5.25 -2.32
N VAL A 244 -4.84 -4.45 -1.73
CA VAL A 244 -6.23 -4.31 -2.18
C VAL A 244 -6.41 -2.95 -2.82
N THR A 245 -6.87 -2.93 -4.07
CA THR A 245 -7.21 -1.71 -4.80
C THR A 245 -8.73 -1.67 -5.00
N TYR A 246 -9.35 -0.50 -4.87
CA TYR A 246 -10.78 -0.31 -5.08
C TYR A 246 -11.10 1.13 -5.48
N THR A 247 -12.26 1.35 -6.10
CA THR A 247 -12.76 2.68 -6.46
C THR A 247 -13.94 3.05 -5.57
N LEU A 248 -13.85 4.19 -4.87
CA LEU A 248 -15.01 4.85 -4.25
C LEU A 248 -15.61 5.83 -5.25
N THR A 249 -16.93 5.86 -5.39
CA THR A 249 -17.64 6.87 -6.19
C THR A 249 -18.80 7.45 -5.39
N ASN A 250 -18.84 8.78 -5.28
CA ASN A 250 -19.99 9.50 -4.75
C ASN A 250 -21.00 9.71 -5.89
N THR A 251 -22.04 8.89 -5.90
CA THR A 251 -23.13 8.94 -6.89
C THR A 251 -24.30 9.82 -6.45
N GLY A 252 -24.22 10.42 -5.26
CA GLY A 252 -25.22 11.30 -4.70
C GLY A 252 -24.97 12.79 -4.97
N ASN A 253 -25.81 13.64 -4.37
CA ASN A 253 -25.70 15.09 -4.48
C ASN A 253 -25.05 15.78 -3.26
N THR A 254 -24.59 15.05 -2.24
CA THR A 254 -23.95 15.62 -1.04
C THR A 254 -22.49 15.24 -0.91
N ARG A 255 -21.67 16.07 -0.27
CA ARG A 255 -20.31 15.72 0.16
C ARG A 255 -20.35 14.62 1.22
N LEU A 256 -19.48 13.63 1.06
CA LEU A 256 -19.44 12.40 1.85
C LEU A 256 -18.06 12.23 2.49
N ASP A 257 -18.05 11.82 3.76
CA ASP A 257 -16.84 11.47 4.53
C ASP A 257 -16.82 9.94 4.70
N PRO A 258 -16.02 9.19 3.92
CA PRO A 258 -16.04 7.72 3.90
C PRO A 258 -14.95 7.09 4.78
N ASN A 259 -15.36 6.27 5.75
CA ASN A 259 -14.47 5.39 6.50
C ASN A 259 -14.57 3.96 5.97
N VAL A 260 -13.44 3.34 5.61
CA VAL A 260 -13.42 2.04 4.92
C VAL A 260 -12.71 0.97 5.75
N ASP A 261 -13.37 -0.17 5.97
CA ASP A 261 -12.72 -1.41 6.44
C ASP A 261 -12.44 -2.32 5.25
N VAL A 262 -11.16 -2.65 5.04
CA VAL A 262 -10.67 -3.60 4.05
C VAL A 262 -10.33 -4.89 4.77
N ALA A 263 -11.16 -5.92 4.59
CA ALA A 263 -10.99 -7.20 5.24
C ALA A 263 -10.61 -8.30 4.24
N LEU A 264 -9.61 -9.10 4.62
CA LEU A 264 -9.13 -10.24 3.86
C LEU A 264 -9.33 -11.53 4.66
N GLY A 265 -9.69 -12.63 3.99
CA GLY A 265 -9.82 -13.92 4.66
C GLY A 265 -9.80 -15.11 3.70
N GLY A 266 -9.46 -16.28 4.23
CA GLY A 266 -9.61 -17.54 3.52
C GLY A 266 -11.07 -18.00 3.40
N PRO A 267 -11.32 -19.19 2.83
CA PRO A 267 -12.66 -19.76 2.72
C PRO A 267 -13.39 -19.75 4.06
N PHE A 268 -14.67 -19.38 4.06
CA PHE A 268 -15.52 -19.27 5.25
C PHE A 268 -15.02 -18.26 6.32
N GLY A 269 -14.18 -17.29 5.94
CA GLY A 269 -13.64 -16.28 6.86
C GLY A 269 -12.49 -16.77 7.74
N LEU A 270 -11.86 -17.90 7.39
CA LEU A 270 -10.69 -18.41 8.11
C LEU A 270 -9.52 -17.42 8.05
N ALA A 271 -8.84 -17.24 9.18
CA ALA A 271 -7.71 -16.32 9.32
C ALA A 271 -7.99 -14.88 8.82
N ARG A 272 -9.21 -14.36 9.07
CA ARG A 272 -9.60 -13.01 8.67
C ARG A 272 -8.72 -11.95 9.36
N VAL A 273 -8.20 -11.02 8.57
CA VAL A 273 -7.47 -9.82 9.00
C VAL A 273 -8.11 -8.60 8.33
N SER A 274 -8.05 -7.42 8.93
CA SER A 274 -8.49 -6.19 8.26
C SER A 274 -7.56 -5.02 8.50
N ALA A 275 -7.66 -4.02 7.62
CA ALA A 275 -7.02 -2.72 7.72
C ALA A 275 -8.08 -1.64 7.48
N ALA A 276 -8.04 -0.56 8.26
CA ALA A 276 -8.85 0.62 8.00
C ALA A 276 -8.13 1.54 6.99
N ASP A 277 -8.89 2.13 6.07
CA ASP A 277 -8.45 3.24 5.23
C ASP A 277 -9.30 4.49 5.56
N ASP A 278 -8.61 5.54 5.97
CA ASP A 278 -9.17 6.86 6.24
C ASP A 278 -9.22 7.59 4.89
N ALA A 279 -10.26 7.27 4.11
CA ALA A 279 -10.43 7.78 2.77
C ALA A 279 -10.91 9.26 2.84
N PRO A 280 -10.31 10.17 2.04
CA PRO A 280 -10.65 11.57 2.12
C PRO A 280 -12.05 11.85 1.59
N GLU A 281 -12.57 13.02 1.97
CA GLU A 281 -13.89 13.50 1.60
C GLU A 281 -14.14 13.48 0.07
N LEU A 282 -15.28 12.91 -0.33
CA LEU A 282 -15.71 12.80 -1.71
C LEU A 282 -16.76 13.87 -2.05
N LEU A 283 -16.44 14.72 -3.04
CA LEU A 283 -17.41 15.61 -3.66
C LEU A 283 -18.46 14.81 -4.48
N PRO A 284 -19.68 15.33 -4.65
CA PRO A 284 -20.67 14.78 -5.59
C PRO A 284 -20.08 14.50 -6.98
N GLY A 285 -20.44 13.37 -7.57
CA GLY A 285 -19.96 12.94 -8.90
C GLY A 285 -18.49 12.52 -8.97
N SER A 286 -17.69 12.69 -7.91
CA SER A 286 -16.27 12.35 -7.90
C SER A 286 -16.04 10.86 -7.65
N SER A 287 -14.97 10.33 -8.26
CA SER A 287 -14.46 8.98 -8.01
C SER A 287 -13.01 9.04 -7.55
N LEU A 288 -12.64 8.17 -6.61
CA LEU A 288 -11.30 8.08 -6.04
C LEU A 288 -10.86 6.62 -5.97
N GLN A 289 -9.73 6.30 -6.60
CA GLN A 289 -9.11 5.00 -6.45
C GLN A 289 -8.24 4.98 -5.18
N ARG A 290 -8.36 3.91 -4.39
CA ARG A 290 -7.61 3.68 -3.16
C ARG A 290 -6.83 2.39 -3.28
N THR A 291 -5.66 2.34 -2.64
CA THR A 291 -4.83 1.13 -2.55
C THR A 291 -4.34 0.98 -1.12
N VAL A 292 -4.64 -0.17 -0.52
CA VAL A 292 -4.39 -0.49 0.89
C VAL A 292 -3.54 -1.75 0.99
N GLU A 293 -2.44 -1.69 1.74
CA GLU A 293 -1.67 -2.89 2.07
C GLU A 293 -2.20 -3.51 3.38
N VAL A 294 -2.51 -4.81 3.32
CA VAL A 294 -2.95 -5.60 4.47
C VAL A 294 -1.86 -6.62 4.79
N ALA A 295 -1.27 -6.51 5.97
CA ALA A 295 -0.22 -7.42 6.43
C ALA A 295 -0.78 -8.69 7.09
N SER A 296 0.09 -9.68 7.34
CA SER A 296 -0.22 -10.92 8.07
C SER A 296 -1.29 -11.81 7.44
N VAL A 297 -1.34 -11.83 6.11
CA VAL A 297 -2.30 -12.63 5.31
C VAL A 297 -1.82 -14.07 5.20
N VAL A 298 -2.62 -15.02 5.68
CA VAL A 298 -2.28 -16.46 5.65
C VAL A 298 -2.65 -17.07 4.29
N PRO A 299 -1.71 -17.74 3.58
CA PRO A 299 -1.98 -18.36 2.27
C PRO A 299 -2.82 -19.65 2.39
N LEU A 300 -4.14 -19.50 2.46
CA LEU A 300 -5.11 -20.59 2.54
C LEU A 300 -5.62 -21.07 1.16
N GLY A 301 -4.87 -20.79 0.09
CA GLY A 301 -5.17 -21.21 -1.29
C GLY A 301 -6.08 -20.23 -2.04
N LEU A 302 -7.26 -19.94 -1.49
CA LEU A 302 -8.16 -18.88 -1.96
C LEU A 302 -8.19 -17.76 -0.91
N LEU A 303 -8.09 -16.52 -1.37
CA LEU A 303 -8.17 -15.31 -0.56
C LEU A 303 -9.35 -14.48 -1.07
N ALA A 304 -10.33 -14.22 -0.21
CA ALA A 304 -11.40 -13.27 -0.46
C ALA A 304 -11.04 -11.91 0.15
N ALA A 305 -11.42 -10.84 -0.55
CA ALA A 305 -11.36 -9.47 -0.08
C ALA A 305 -12.77 -8.90 -0.02
N ASP A 306 -13.15 -8.36 1.14
CA ASP A 306 -14.38 -7.60 1.36
C ASP A 306 -13.96 -6.15 1.68
N VAL A 307 -14.46 -5.18 0.92
CA VAL A 307 -14.27 -3.75 1.18
C VAL A 307 -15.61 -3.18 1.60
N THR A 308 -15.71 -2.65 2.83
CA THR A 308 -16.93 -2.05 3.36
C THR A 308 -16.69 -0.58 3.68
N ALA A 309 -17.29 0.32 2.90
CA ALA A 309 -17.25 1.75 3.13
C ALA A 309 -18.52 2.20 3.88
N THR A 310 -18.33 2.80 5.05
CA THR A 310 -19.39 3.47 5.81
C THR A 310 -19.17 4.97 5.74
N SER A 311 -20.18 5.75 5.37
CA SER A 311 -20.02 7.19 5.16
C SER A 311 -21.16 8.02 5.71
N GLN A 312 -20.83 9.25 6.10
CA GLN A 312 -21.78 10.26 6.57
C GLN A 312 -21.74 11.49 5.67
N VAL A 313 -22.87 12.18 5.58
CA VAL A 313 -22.95 13.49 4.90
C VAL A 313 -22.20 14.53 5.72
N VAL A 314 -21.28 15.27 5.10
CA VAL A 314 -20.50 16.29 5.78
C VAL A 314 -21.39 17.44 6.23
N SER A 315 -21.21 17.84 7.49
CA SER A 315 -22.06 18.81 8.17
C SER A 315 -21.71 20.27 7.89
N ARG A 316 -22.70 21.13 8.11
CA ARG A 316 -22.85 22.47 7.51
C ARG A 316 -21.99 23.58 8.12
N THR A 317 -21.01 23.29 8.96
CA THR A 317 -20.40 24.32 9.85
C THR A 317 -18.88 24.32 9.89
N LEU A 318 -18.29 25.51 9.65
CA LEU A 318 -16.87 25.85 9.84
C LEU A 318 -16.38 25.69 11.30
N ALA A 319 -17.27 25.40 12.25
CA ALA A 319 -17.00 25.32 13.68
C ALA A 319 -16.88 23.88 14.24
N GLY A 320 -17.02 22.87 13.38
CA GLY A 320 -16.92 21.45 13.78
C GLY A 320 -17.98 20.57 13.13
N ALA A 321 -17.73 19.26 13.15
CA ALA A 321 -18.65 18.25 12.65
C ALA A 321 -19.73 17.92 13.69
N GLU A 322 -20.89 18.56 13.56
CA GLU A 322 -22.13 18.00 14.10
C GLU A 322 -22.47 16.71 13.32
N PRO A 323 -22.95 15.63 13.96
CA PRO A 323 -23.35 14.43 13.24
C PRO A 323 -24.54 14.73 12.31
N SER A 324 -24.51 14.21 11.09
CA SER A 324 -25.67 14.28 10.20
C SER A 324 -26.87 13.56 10.81
N THR A 325 -28.07 14.08 10.61
CA THR A 325 -29.33 13.41 11.02
C THR A 325 -29.79 12.34 10.03
N LEU A 326 -29.03 12.12 8.95
CA LEU A 326 -29.28 11.06 7.97
C LEU A 326 -28.56 9.79 8.41
N ASP A 327 -29.20 8.63 8.18
CA ASP A 327 -28.60 7.33 8.46
C ASP A 327 -27.26 7.18 7.71
N PRO A 328 -26.24 6.56 8.32
CA PRO A 328 -24.95 6.34 7.67
C PRO A 328 -25.10 5.42 6.47
N LEU A 329 -24.49 5.82 5.35
CA LEU A 329 -24.49 5.04 4.13
C LEU A 329 -23.51 3.89 4.26
N VAL A 330 -23.92 2.69 3.85
CA VAL A 330 -23.04 1.52 3.78
C VAL A 330 -23.02 1.01 2.35
N SER A 331 -21.82 0.90 1.78
CA SER A 331 -21.57 0.31 0.47
C SER A 331 -20.47 -0.73 0.60
N ALA A 332 -20.61 -1.86 -0.11
CA ALA A 332 -19.66 -2.95 -0.04
C ALA A 332 -19.34 -3.50 -1.43
N GLY A 333 -18.08 -3.85 -1.65
CA GLY A 333 -17.58 -4.56 -2.82
C GLY A 333 -16.70 -5.72 -2.40
N SER A 334 -16.55 -6.74 -3.26
CA SER A 334 -15.72 -7.90 -2.95
C SER A 334 -15.01 -8.49 -4.17
N ALA A 335 -13.87 -9.13 -3.91
CA ALA A 335 -13.04 -9.79 -4.91
C ALA A 335 -12.40 -11.07 -4.33
N ALA A 336 -11.78 -11.88 -5.19
CA ALA A 336 -10.99 -13.02 -4.73
C ALA A 336 -9.78 -13.28 -5.62
N THR A 337 -8.69 -13.77 -5.01
CA THR A 337 -7.44 -14.16 -5.68
C THR A 337 -6.87 -15.45 -5.09
N ALA A 338 -5.86 -16.03 -5.75
CA ALA A 338 -5.23 -17.27 -5.33
C ALA A 338 -4.00 -17.01 -4.42
N ALA A 339 -4.18 -17.09 -3.11
CA ALA A 339 -3.08 -17.04 -2.13
C ALA A 339 -2.49 -18.44 -1.89
N MET A 340 -1.81 -18.99 -2.91
CA MET A 340 -1.32 -20.37 -2.90
C MET A 340 0.04 -20.49 -2.17
N PRO A 341 0.19 -21.38 -1.17
CA PRO A 341 1.44 -21.55 -0.41
C PRO A 341 2.45 -22.43 -1.17
N TRP A 342 2.96 -21.93 -2.30
CA TRP A 342 3.85 -22.67 -3.21
C TRP A 342 5.07 -23.30 -2.54
N THR A 343 5.68 -22.63 -1.56
CA THR A 343 6.86 -23.14 -0.85
C THR A 343 6.53 -24.33 0.06
N ALA A 344 5.41 -24.27 0.80
CA ALA A 344 4.91 -25.40 1.57
C ALA A 344 4.53 -26.58 0.66
N LEU A 345 3.88 -26.32 -0.48
CA LEU A 345 3.54 -27.35 -1.47
C LEU A 345 4.79 -28.00 -2.09
N ALA A 346 5.83 -27.22 -2.39
CA ALA A 346 7.10 -27.74 -2.90
C ALA A 346 7.81 -28.63 -1.86
N ILE A 347 7.83 -28.23 -0.59
CA ILE A 347 8.39 -29.04 0.51
C ILE A 347 7.60 -30.35 0.67
N LEU A 348 6.27 -30.29 0.67
CA LEU A 348 5.41 -31.48 0.72
C LEU A 348 5.64 -32.42 -0.47
N ALA A 349 5.83 -31.88 -1.67
CA ALA A 349 6.15 -32.67 -2.86
C ALA A 349 7.52 -33.38 -2.76
N VAL A 350 8.55 -32.69 -2.25
CA VAL A 350 9.88 -33.27 -2.01
C VAL A 350 9.82 -34.37 -0.93
N LEU A 351 9.08 -34.14 0.16
CA LEU A 351 8.88 -35.15 1.22
C LEU A 351 8.12 -36.38 0.69
N ALA A 352 7.06 -36.18 -0.10
CA ALA A 352 6.31 -37.26 -0.73
C ALA A 352 7.20 -38.07 -1.69
N ALA A 353 8.00 -37.40 -2.53
CA ALA A 353 8.95 -38.04 -3.43
C ALA A 353 10.01 -38.85 -2.66
N PHE A 354 10.52 -38.33 -1.54
CA PHE A 354 11.46 -39.05 -0.67
C PHE A 354 10.82 -40.30 -0.04
N VAL A 355 9.59 -40.22 0.46
CA VAL A 355 8.85 -41.37 1.01
C VAL A 355 8.62 -42.44 -0.06
N VAL A 356 8.17 -42.05 -1.26
CA VAL A 356 8.00 -42.97 -2.39
C VAL A 356 9.34 -43.61 -2.78
N TRP A 357 10.42 -42.83 -2.87
CA TRP A 357 11.77 -43.35 -3.13
C TRP A 357 12.22 -44.36 -2.07
N ARG A 358 12.00 -44.09 -0.78
CA ARG A 358 12.30 -45.02 0.32
C ARG A 358 11.53 -46.34 0.18
N ILE A 359 10.24 -46.29 -0.16
CA ILE A 359 9.39 -47.48 -0.37
C ILE A 359 9.88 -48.28 -1.59
N VAL A 360 10.16 -47.62 -2.72
CA VAL A 360 10.65 -48.27 -3.95
C VAL A 360 12.04 -48.86 -3.74
N ALA A 361 12.95 -48.14 -3.08
CA ALA A 361 14.29 -48.63 -2.75
C ALA A 361 14.24 -49.85 -1.83
N ALA A 362 13.38 -49.84 -0.80
CA ALA A 362 13.18 -50.99 0.09
C ALA A 362 12.62 -52.21 -0.67
N ARG A 363 11.63 -52.01 -1.55
CA ARG A 363 11.09 -53.06 -2.43
C ARG A 363 12.16 -53.62 -3.38
N ARG A 364 12.97 -52.76 -4.01
CA ARG A 364 14.09 -53.16 -4.89
C ARG A 364 15.15 -53.96 -4.14
N ARG A 365 15.55 -53.54 -2.93
CA ARG A 365 16.51 -54.29 -2.09
C ARG A 365 15.99 -55.68 -1.70
N LYS A 366 14.71 -55.79 -1.29
CA LYS A 366 14.08 -57.09 -1.01
C LYS A 366 14.03 -57.98 -2.25
N ALA A 367 13.70 -57.44 -3.42
CA ALA A 367 13.68 -58.18 -4.67
C ALA A 367 15.08 -58.62 -5.13
N ALA A 368 16.11 -57.80 -4.92
CA ALA A 368 17.50 -58.18 -5.19
C ALA A 368 17.94 -59.34 -4.29
N HIS A 369 17.73 -59.23 -2.98
CA HIS A 369 18.09 -60.29 -2.04
C HIS A 369 17.33 -61.60 -2.26
N ALA A 370 16.04 -61.53 -2.61
CA ALA A 370 15.26 -62.70 -3.01
C ALA A 370 15.81 -63.36 -4.30
N ARG A 371 16.35 -62.59 -5.25
CA ARG A 371 17.03 -63.12 -6.45
C ARG A 371 18.39 -63.73 -6.13
N GLU A 372 19.17 -63.11 -5.24
CA GLU A 372 20.44 -63.67 -4.74
C GLU A 372 20.22 -65.02 -4.06
N LEU A 373 19.24 -65.10 -3.15
CA LEU A 373 18.86 -66.34 -2.48
C LEU A 373 18.35 -67.39 -3.48
N ALA A 374 17.50 -67.01 -4.43
CA ALA A 374 17.01 -67.92 -5.47
C ALA A 374 18.14 -68.43 -6.38
N ALA A 375 19.10 -67.58 -6.73
CA ALA A 375 20.28 -67.94 -7.53
C ALA A 375 21.23 -68.86 -6.76
N ALA A 376 21.48 -68.58 -5.47
CA ALA A 376 22.29 -69.44 -4.60
C ALA A 376 21.63 -70.83 -4.42
N VAL A 377 20.32 -70.89 -4.22
CA VAL A 377 19.55 -72.15 -4.15
C VAL A 377 19.58 -72.89 -5.49
N ALA A 378 19.49 -72.19 -6.62
CA ALA A 378 19.60 -72.81 -7.95
C ALA A 378 21.01 -73.37 -8.21
N ALA A 379 22.07 -72.64 -7.82
CA ALA A 379 23.45 -73.10 -7.94
C ALA A 379 23.73 -74.32 -7.06
N ALA A 380 23.35 -74.29 -5.79
CA ALA A 380 23.47 -75.43 -4.88
C ALA A 380 22.69 -76.67 -5.38
N ARG A 381 21.52 -76.46 -6.01
CA ARG A 381 20.74 -77.54 -6.62
C ARG A 381 21.38 -78.09 -7.90
N ALA A 382 22.13 -77.29 -8.65
CA ALA A 382 22.89 -77.74 -9.82
C ALA A 382 24.15 -78.52 -9.40
N GLU A 383 24.81 -78.11 -8.33
CA GLU A 383 25.98 -78.80 -7.75
C GLU A 383 25.58 -80.13 -7.05
N ALA A 384 24.39 -80.18 -6.47
CA ALA A 384 23.80 -81.40 -5.88
C ALA A 384 23.12 -82.34 -6.91
N ALA A 385 23.12 -82.00 -8.21
CA ALA A 385 22.63 -82.89 -9.25
C ALA A 385 23.76 -83.86 -9.63
N PRO A 386 23.64 -85.18 -9.37
CA PRO A 386 24.68 -86.13 -9.76
C PRO A 386 24.84 -86.15 -11.28
N ALA A 387 26.08 -86.25 -11.75
CA ALA A 387 26.37 -86.54 -13.14
C ALA A 387 25.80 -87.92 -13.49
N THR A 388 24.64 -87.93 -14.14
CA THR A 388 24.05 -89.15 -14.67
C THR A 388 24.79 -89.51 -15.97
N ASP A 389 25.90 -90.23 -15.84
CA ASP A 389 26.50 -90.92 -16.98
C ASP A 389 25.45 -91.84 -17.59
N ALA A 390 25.18 -91.63 -18.87
CA ALA A 390 24.16 -92.36 -19.60
C ALA A 390 24.74 -93.68 -20.13
N GLU A 391 24.43 -94.79 -19.45
CA GLU A 391 24.67 -96.14 -19.98
C GLU A 391 23.33 -96.79 -20.39
N PRO A 392 23.11 -97.10 -21.68
CA PRO A 392 21.85 -97.67 -22.16
C PRO A 392 21.87 -99.20 -22.06
N VAL A 393 21.15 -99.77 -21.10
CA VAL A 393 20.94 -101.23 -21.00
C VAL A 393 19.68 -101.65 -21.78
N PRO A 394 19.78 -102.57 -22.76
CA PRO A 394 18.63 -102.99 -23.57
C PRO A 394 17.83 -104.17 -23.01
N ALA A 395 16.51 -104.11 -23.22
CA ALA A 395 15.53 -105.19 -23.46
C ALA A 395 15.58 -106.54 -22.68
N GLY A 396 14.45 -106.88 -22.03
CA GLY A 396 14.06 -108.30 -21.84
C GLY A 396 12.96 -108.61 -20.80
N GLY A 397 11.79 -109.12 -21.26
CA GLY A 397 10.82 -109.91 -20.45
C GLY A 397 9.81 -109.14 -19.57
N VAL A 398 8.45 -109.20 -19.63
CA VAL A 398 7.45 -110.27 -19.95
C VAL A 398 7.34 -111.21 -18.71
N ILE A 399 6.25 -111.40 -17.91
CA ILE A 399 4.76 -111.48 -18.13
C ILE A 399 3.93 -111.19 -16.82
N THR A 400 2.69 -110.65 -16.92
CA THR A 400 1.49 -110.70 -15.98
C THR A 400 1.61 -110.22 -14.51
N ASP A 401 0.53 -109.82 -13.80
CA ASP A 401 -0.92 -110.05 -13.99
C ASP A 401 -1.80 -108.81 -13.65
N SER A 402 -3.13 -108.95 -13.83
CA SER A 402 -4.14 -107.89 -13.94
C SER A 402 -4.92 -107.64 -12.62
N PRO A 403 -6.18 -107.12 -12.60
CA PRO A 403 -6.40 -105.70 -12.30
C PRO A 403 -7.41 -105.44 -11.16
N ASP A 404 -7.51 -104.19 -10.68
CA ASP A 404 -8.84 -103.69 -10.27
C ASP A 404 -9.06 -102.17 -10.44
N THR A 405 -9.94 -101.86 -11.38
CA THR A 405 -11.01 -100.84 -11.42
C THR A 405 -11.06 -99.72 -10.37
N ALA A 406 -11.03 -98.44 -10.83
CA ALA A 406 -12.13 -97.46 -10.63
C ALA A 406 -11.84 -96.03 -11.16
N THR A 407 -12.32 -95.75 -12.37
CA THR A 407 -13.06 -94.53 -12.79
C THR A 407 -13.25 -93.38 -11.78
N ARG A 408 -12.90 -92.12 -12.13
CA ARG A 408 -13.86 -91.06 -12.58
C ARG A 408 -13.25 -89.67 -12.92
N ALA A 409 -13.72 -89.07 -14.02
CA ALA A 409 -13.80 -87.66 -14.47
C ALA A 409 -13.08 -86.54 -13.66
N SER A 410 -12.29 -85.63 -14.26
CA SER A 410 -12.57 -84.66 -15.36
C SER A 410 -13.39 -83.40 -14.97
N ARG A 411 -12.67 -82.26 -14.87
CA ARG A 411 -13.04 -80.85 -15.22
C ARG A 411 -11.75 -80.00 -15.04
N ARG A 412 -11.26 -79.21 -16.01
CA ARG A 412 -11.78 -77.94 -16.58
C ARG A 412 -12.09 -76.88 -15.50
N ASP A 413 -11.10 -76.03 -15.23
CA ASP A 413 -11.03 -74.57 -15.49
C ASP A 413 -12.35 -73.76 -15.57
N PRO A 414 -12.35 -72.47 -15.16
CA PRO A 414 -11.19 -71.57 -15.01
C PRO A 414 -10.86 -71.12 -13.58
#